data_AF-A0AAU2ZVU5-F1
#
_entry.id   AF-A0AAU2ZVU5-F1
#
_cell.length_a   1.000
_cell.length_b   1.000
_cell.length_c   1.000
_cell.angle_alpha   90.00
_cell.angle_beta   90.00
_cell.angle_gamma   90.00
#
_symmetry.space_group_name_H-M   'P 1'
#
loop_
_entity.id
_entity.type
_entity.pdbx_description
1 polymer ?
#
loop_
_entity_poly.entity_id
_entity_poly.type
_entity_poly.pdbx_seq_one_letter_code
_entity_poly.pdbx_strand_id
1 'polypeptide(L)' 'MTPEPVPFLEVGDAVHDTVRDRFGRVMGHEGPYLRIRPLAGGREWDADPGHLRLLTQDELLRALVAEANARSRQGI' A
#
# COMPACT_ATOMS: atom_id res chain seq x y z
N MET A 1 -21.79 4.29 -19.17
CA MET A 1 -20.83 4.45 -18.06
C MET A 1 -19.68 3.52 -18.35
N THR A 2 -18.66 4.00 -19.06
CA THR A 2 -17.40 3.27 -19.23
C THR A 2 -16.78 3.11 -17.84
N PRO A 3 -16.33 1.90 -17.42
CA PRO A 3 -15.49 1.83 -16.25
C PRO A 3 -14.27 2.70 -16.56
N GLU A 4 -14.04 3.71 -15.73
CA GLU A 4 -12.82 4.51 -15.84
C GLU A 4 -11.63 3.54 -15.82
N PRO A 5 -10.64 3.71 -16.71
CA PRO A 5 -9.45 2.89 -16.64
C PRO A 5 -8.91 3.01 -15.21
N VAL A 6 -8.90 1.89 -14.49
CA VAL A 6 -8.27 1.81 -13.18
C VAL A 6 -6.87 2.40 -13.33
N PRO A 7 -6.52 3.45 -12.58
CA PRO A 7 -5.22 4.08 -12.74
C PRO A 7 -4.16 2.99 -12.54
N PHE A 8 -3.24 2.88 -13.49
CA PHE A 8 -2.03 2.09 -13.29
C PHE A 8 -1.37 2.64 -12.03
N LEU A 9 -1.19 1.80 -11.03
CA LEU A 9 -0.57 2.21 -9.78
C LEU A 9 0.82 2.76 -10.05
N GLU A 10 1.07 3.99 -9.63
CA GLU A 10 2.31 4.70 -9.90
C GLU A 10 3.25 4.61 -8.70
N VAL A 11 4.55 4.82 -8.96
CA VAL A 11 5.53 4.94 -7.86
C VAL A 11 5.15 6.12 -6.97
N GLY A 12 5.00 5.84 -5.67
CA GLY A 12 4.55 6.81 -4.69
C GLY A 12 3.08 6.65 -4.29
N ASP A 13 2.30 5.84 -5.00
CA ASP A 13 0.92 5.53 -4.60
C ASP A 13 0.89 4.72 -3.31
N ALA A 14 -0.03 5.09 -2.43
CA ALA A 14 -0.33 4.30 -1.24
C ALA A 14 -1.41 3.28 -1.57
N VAL A 15 -1.17 2.02 -1.24
CA VAL A 15 -1.99 0.89 -1.66
C VAL A 15 -2.28 -0.06 -0.50
N HIS A 16 -3.41 -0.75 -0.59
CA HIS A 16 -3.78 -1.90 0.22
C HIS A 16 -3.59 -3.18 -0.61
N ASP A 17 -2.70 -4.04 -0.15
CA ASP A 17 -2.57 -5.42 -0.62
C ASP A 17 -3.67 -6.25 0.04
N THR A 18 -4.71 -6.56 -0.73
CA THR A 18 -5.90 -7.28 -0.25
C THR A 18 -5.62 -8.75 0.05
N VAL A 19 -4.57 -9.34 -0.54
CA VAL A 19 -4.19 -10.74 -0.31
C VAL A 19 -3.46 -10.88 1.01
N ARG A 20 -2.60 -9.92 1.33
CA ARG A 20 -1.80 -9.94 2.57
C ARG A 20 -2.44 -9.16 3.71
N ASP A 21 -3.49 -8.41 3.41
CA ASP A 21 -4.12 -7.42 4.29
C ASP A 21 -3.10 -6.42 4.88
N ARG A 22 -2.29 -5.83 3.99
CA ARG A 22 -1.22 -4.89 4.39
C ARG A 22 -1.26 -3.60 3.58
N PHE A 23 -0.85 -2.51 4.22
CA PHE A 23 -0.77 -1.19 3.59
C PHE A 23 0.68 -0.83 3.29
N GLY A 24 0.92 -0.21 2.14
CA GLY A 24 2.26 0.17 1.73
C GLY A 24 2.27 1.19 0.61
N ARG A 25 3.47 1.55 0.18
CA ARG A 25 3.72 2.51 -0.89
C ARG A 25 4.41 1.83 -2.05
N VAL A 26 3.94 2.06 -3.27
CA VAL A 26 4.58 1.56 -4.50
C VAL A 26 5.95 2.22 -4.64
N MET A 27 6.98 1.39 -4.77
CA MET A 27 8.38 1.83 -4.93
C MET A 27 8.87 1.67 -6.36
N GLY A 28 8.22 0.83 -7.16
CA GLY A 28 8.66 0.48 -8.51
C GLY A 28 8.02 -0.80 -9.02
N HIS A 29 8.45 -1.20 -10.22
CA HIS A 29 8.03 -2.43 -10.88
C HIS A 29 9.17 -3.44 -10.87
N GLU A 30 8.87 -4.70 -10.60
CA GLU A 30 9.78 -5.83 -10.78
C GLU A 30 9.07 -6.88 -11.65
N GLY A 31 9.35 -6.83 -12.97
CA GLY A 31 8.61 -7.63 -13.95
C GLY A 31 7.10 -7.31 -13.92
N PRO A 32 6.21 -8.30 -13.80
CA PRO A 32 4.76 -8.08 -13.73
C PRO A 32 4.28 -7.60 -12.35
N TYR A 33 5.14 -7.58 -11.33
CA TYR A 33 4.78 -7.25 -9.96
C TYR A 33 5.19 -5.82 -9.60
N LEU A 34 4.51 -5.24 -8.60
CA LEU A 34 4.89 -4.00 -7.97
C LEU A 34 5.67 -4.28 -6.68
N ARG A 35 6.78 -3.58 -6.50
CA ARG A 35 7.52 -3.59 -5.25
C ARG A 35 6.91 -2.58 -4.29
N ILE A 36 6.45 -3.06 -3.14
CA ILE A 36 5.75 -2.27 -2.12
C ILE A 36 6.59 -2.19 -0.85
N ARG A 37 6.67 -1.00 -0.26
CA ARG A 37 7.30 -0.77 1.05
C ARG A 37 6.23 -0.48 2.11
N PRO A 38 6.28 -1.09 3.31
CA PRO A 38 5.31 -0.77 4.37
C PRO A 38 5.34 0.72 4.73
N LEU A 39 4.18 1.31 5.06
CA LEU A 39 4.08 2.75 5.32
C LEU A 39 4.94 3.20 6.52
N ALA A 40 4.96 2.44 7.61
CA ALA A 40 5.81 2.75 8.74
C ALA A 40 7.26 2.24 8.57
N GLY A 41 7.56 1.52 7.49
CA GLY A 41 8.84 0.87 7.24
C GLY A 41 8.87 -0.58 7.73
N GLY A 42 9.87 -1.33 7.25
CA GLY A 42 9.95 -2.78 7.40
C GLY A 42 10.38 -3.42 6.08
N ARG A 43 10.18 -4.73 5.95
CA ARG A 43 10.59 -5.47 4.75
C ARG A 43 9.65 -5.20 3.58
N GLU A 44 10.23 -4.83 2.44
CA GLU A 44 9.52 -4.69 1.17
C GLU A 44 8.95 -6.02 0.70
N TRP A 45 7.92 -5.98 -0.14
CA TRP A 45 7.36 -7.16 -0.76
C TRP A 45 6.83 -6.87 -2.16
N ASP A 46 6.79 -7.91 -2.98
CA ASP A 46 6.22 -7.84 -4.32
C ASP A 46 4.75 -8.27 -4.30
N ALA A 47 3.93 -7.51 -4.99
CA ALA A 47 2.49 -7.74 -5.09
C ALA A 47 2.02 -7.61 -6.54
N ASP A 48 1.04 -8.44 -6.88
CA ASP A 48 0.37 -8.37 -8.17
C ASP A 48 -0.50 -7.11 -8.21
N PRO A 49 -0.40 -6.27 -9.26
CA PRO A 49 -1.19 -5.05 -9.39
C PRO A 49 -2.70 -5.27 -9.28
N GLY A 50 -3.22 -6.42 -9.72
CA GLY A 50 -4.64 -6.75 -9.66
C GLY A 50 -5.16 -7.01 -8.25
N HIS A 51 -4.28 -7.23 -7.28
CA HIS A 51 -4.64 -7.39 -5.86
C HIS A 51 -4.38 -6.13 -5.02
N LEU A 52 -3.89 -5.06 -5.65
CA LEU A 52 -3.59 -3.79 -5.00
C LEU A 52 -4.72 -2.80 -5.24
N ARG A 53 -5.19 -2.19 -4.16
CA ARG A 53 -6.18 -1.12 -4.20
C ARG A 53 -5.53 0.21 -3.81
N LEU A 54 -5.70 1.23 -4.65
CA LEU A 54 -5.28 2.59 -4.31
C LEU A 54 -6.02 3.08 -3.05
N LEU A 55 -5.28 3.64 -2.10
CA LEU A 55 -5.86 4.27 -0.93
C LEU A 55 -6.30 5.69 -1.27
N THR A 56 -7.48 6.06 -0.77
CA THR A 56 -7.85 7.47 -0.68
C THR A 56 -6.99 8.18 0.37
N GLN A 57 -6.95 9.52 0.31
CA GLN A 57 -6.19 10.31 1.28
C GLN A 57 -6.65 10.07 2.73
N ASP A 58 -7.96 9.90 2.95
CA ASP A 58 -8.51 9.58 4.29
C ASP A 58 -8.04 8.21 4.78
N GLU A 59 -8.10 7.19 3.92
CA GLU A 59 -7.64 5.84 4.26
C GLU A 59 -6.13 5.81 4.53
N LEU A 60 -5.34 6.56 3.77
CA LEU A 60 -3.90 6.72 4.01
C LEU A 60 -3.64 7.34 5.38
N LEU A 61 -4.33 8.42 5.74
CA LEU A 61 -4.19 9.05 7.05
C LEU A 61 -4.57 8.10 8.18
N ARG A 62 -5.67 7.35 8.02
CA ARG A 62 -6.09 6.33 8.99
C ARG A 62 -5.07 5.20 9.13
N ALA A 63 -4.52 4.71 8.02
CA ALA A 63 -3.50 3.67 8.02
C ALA A 63 -2.22 4.15 8.73
N LEU A 64 -1.75 5.36 8.44
CA LEU A 64 -0.59 5.96 9.11
C LEU A 64 -0.81 6.11 10.62
N VAL A 65 -2.00 6.59 11.02
CA VAL A 65 -2.36 6.73 12.45
C VAL A 65 -2.48 5.37 13.13
N ALA A 66 -3.13 4.40 12.50
CA ALA A 66 -3.28 3.05 13.03
C ALA A 66 -1.90 2.39 13.22
N GLU A 67 -0.99 2.56 12.26
CA GLU A 67 0.35 1.98 12.34
C GLU A 67 1.23 2.68 13.38
N ALA A 68 1.13 4.02 13.50
CA ALA A 68 1.78 4.78 14.57
C ALA A 68 1.26 4.36 15.97
N ASN A 69 -0.05 4.18 16.11
CA ASN A 69 -0.68 3.71 17.34
C ASN A 69 -0.26 2.27 17.68
N ALA A 70 -0.20 1.37 16.70
CA ALA A 70 0.26 -0.01 16.90
C ALA A 70 1.71 -0.03 17.41
N ARG A 71 2.60 0.79 16.84
CA ARG A 71 3.99 0.95 17.31
C ARG A 71 4.09 1.46 18.74
N SER A 72 3.32 2.50 19.08
CA SER A 72 3.30 3.02 20.45
C SER A 72 2.81 1.99 21.47
N ARG A 73 1.87 1.13 21.08
CA ARG A 73 1.36 0.03 21.92
C ARG A 73 2.32 -1.15 22.01
N GLN A 74 3.18 -1.34 21.03
CA GLN A 74 4.27 -2.33 21.01
C GLN A 74 5.57 -1.78 21.63
N GLY A 75 5.46 -0.74 22.46
CA GLY A 75 6.58 -0.07 23.11
C GLY A 75 7.62 -1.05 23.66
N ILE A 76 8.84 -0.84 23.16
CA ILE A 76 10.13 -1.31 23.67
C ILE A 76 10.32 -0.81 25.12
#